data_AF-L0PD87-F1
#
_entry.id   AF-L0PD87-F1
#
_cell.length_a   1.000
_cell.length_b   1.000
_cell.length_c   1.000
_cell.angle_alpha   90.00
_cell.angle_beta   90.00
_cell.angle_gamma   90.00
#
_symmetry.space_group_name_H-M   'P 1'
#
loop_
_entity.id
_entity.type
_entity.pdbx_description
1 polymer ?
#
loop_
_entity_poly.entity_id
_entity_poly.type
_entity_poly.pdbx_seq_one_letter_code
_entity_poly.pdbx_strand_id
1 'polypeptide(L)'
;IVGISTNEYRIGTYREFTQNVLPRIRYLGYNTLQLMAIMEHPYYASFGYHVTSFFCISSRYGTPEELKELIDTAHGMGITVLLDVIHSHACKNVEDGINMFDGTDHMYFHEGKKGVHELWDSRLFNYGNYEVLRFLLSNLRFYVEEYCFDGFRFDGVTSIMYTHHGIGVSFSGNYNEYFGSDSDEEGIRYLILANESSS
;
A
#
# COMPACT_ATOMS: atom_id res chain seq x y z
N ILE A 1 -3.31 12.36 -3.14
CA ILE A 1 -2.01 12.08 -3.80
C ILE A 1 -1.25 13.38 -3.92
N VAL A 2 0.01 13.40 -3.49
CA VAL A 2 0.84 14.61 -3.43
C VAL A 2 1.18 15.13 -4.84
N GLY A 3 1.59 14.25 -5.75
CA GLY A 3 2.04 14.65 -7.08
C GLY A 3 1.01 15.40 -7.95
N ILE A 4 -0.29 15.27 -7.69
CA ILE A 4 -1.36 15.94 -8.45
C ILE A 4 -2.05 17.07 -7.66
N SER A 5 -1.48 17.50 -6.54
CA SER A 5 -2.10 18.47 -5.64
C SER A 5 -1.82 19.93 -6.00
N THR A 6 -1.21 20.18 -7.16
CA THR A 6 -0.89 21.52 -7.70
C THR A 6 -1.77 21.83 -8.91
N ASN A 7 -1.99 23.12 -9.16
CA ASN A 7 -2.71 23.59 -10.36
C ASN A 7 -1.79 23.64 -11.60
N GLU A 8 -0.50 23.36 -11.44
CA GLU A 8 0.48 23.33 -12.53
C GLU A 8 0.58 21.92 -13.14
N TYR A 9 0.91 21.84 -14.44
CA TYR A 9 1.12 20.58 -15.15
C TYR A 9 2.48 19.95 -14.85
N ARG A 10 2.75 19.72 -13.56
CA ARG A 10 3.96 19.05 -13.06
C ARG A 10 3.64 18.26 -11.80
N ILE A 11 4.64 17.51 -11.33
CA ILE A 11 4.54 16.79 -10.07
C ILE A 11 4.68 17.78 -8.91
N GLY A 12 3.69 17.80 -8.02
CA GLY A 12 3.72 18.53 -6.76
C GLY A 12 4.62 17.84 -5.71
N THR A 13 5.17 18.63 -4.81
CA THR A 13 6.09 18.16 -3.76
C THR A 13 5.42 18.03 -2.39
N TYR A 14 6.04 17.30 -1.47
CA TYR A 14 5.58 17.20 -0.08
C TYR A 14 5.47 18.59 0.57
N ARG A 15 6.48 19.44 0.38
CA ARG A 15 6.48 20.81 0.94
C ARG A 15 5.34 21.66 0.40
N GLU A 16 5.05 21.58 -0.90
CA GLU A 16 3.93 22.30 -1.48
C GLU A 16 2.59 21.79 -0.96
N PHE A 17 2.46 20.47 -0.75
CA PHE A 17 1.28 19.89 -0.14
C PHE A 17 1.10 20.40 1.31
N THR A 18 2.18 20.39 2.09
CA THR A 18 2.23 20.90 3.46
C THR A 18 1.78 22.35 3.54
N GLN A 19 2.33 23.21 2.67
CA GLN A 19 2.08 24.66 2.72
C GLN A 19 0.71 25.05 2.15
N ASN A 20 0.27 24.39 1.08
CA ASN A 20 -0.88 24.87 0.30
C ASN A 20 -2.14 24.03 0.49
N VAL A 21 -2.00 22.75 0.84
CA VAL A 21 -3.12 21.79 0.88
C VAL A 21 -3.56 21.50 2.32
N LEU A 22 -2.63 21.28 3.26
CA LEU A 22 -3.00 21.04 4.67
C LEU A 22 -3.86 22.16 5.28
N PRO A 23 -3.54 23.47 5.08
CA PRO A 23 -4.38 24.54 5.63
C PRO A 23 -5.81 24.49 5.08
N ARG A 24 -5.97 24.10 3.82
CA ARG A 24 -7.28 23.95 3.18
C ARG A 24 -8.05 22.77 3.78
N ILE A 25 -7.39 21.62 3.99
CA ILE A 25 -7.99 20.45 4.64
C ILE A 25 -8.50 20.82 6.03
N ARG A 26 -7.66 21.52 6.81
CA ARG A 26 -8.03 22.01 8.15
C ARG A 26 -9.19 23.01 8.10
N TYR A 27 -9.14 23.99 7.21
CA TYR A 27 -10.19 24.99 7.03
C TYR A 27 -11.54 24.37 6.70
N LEU A 28 -11.56 23.30 5.90
CA LEU A 28 -12.76 22.56 5.55
C LEU A 28 -13.29 21.67 6.70
N GLY A 29 -12.56 21.57 7.82
CA GLY A 29 -12.99 20.85 9.01
C GLY A 29 -12.72 19.34 8.99
N TYR A 30 -11.93 18.83 8.03
CA TYR A 30 -11.48 17.45 8.05
C TYR A 30 -10.48 17.22 9.20
N ASN A 31 -10.55 16.03 9.79
CA ASN A 31 -9.69 15.58 10.90
C ASN A 31 -8.75 14.43 10.49
N THR A 32 -8.90 13.88 9.30
CA THR A 32 -8.07 12.77 8.81
C THR A 32 -7.67 12.98 7.36
N LEU A 33 -6.42 12.69 7.04
CA LEU A 33 -5.82 12.75 5.72
C LEU A 33 -5.39 11.33 5.31
N GLN A 34 -5.99 10.80 4.24
CA GLN A 34 -5.47 9.61 3.58
C GLN A 34 -4.40 10.01 2.56
N LEU A 35 -3.15 9.61 2.80
CA LEU A 35 -2.07 9.71 1.84
C LEU A 35 -2.01 8.45 0.99
N MET A 36 -1.93 8.66 -0.33
CA MET A 36 -1.84 7.60 -1.34
C MET A 36 -0.58 7.82 -2.17
N ALA A 37 -0.10 6.75 -2.81
CA ALA A 37 1.09 6.73 -3.66
C ALA A 37 2.41 7.07 -2.92
N ILE A 38 2.48 6.78 -1.61
CA ILE A 38 3.68 7.06 -0.81
C ILE A 38 4.76 5.99 -1.01
N MET A 39 4.41 4.70 -1.02
CA MET A 39 5.37 3.64 -1.35
C MET A 39 5.91 3.84 -2.78
N GLU A 40 7.21 3.63 -2.98
CA GLU A 40 7.85 3.90 -4.27
C GLU A 40 7.31 2.95 -5.36
N HIS A 41 7.01 3.56 -6.50
CA HIS A 41 6.36 2.92 -7.63
C HIS A 41 6.95 3.48 -8.93
N PRO A 42 7.23 2.66 -9.95
CA PRO A 42 7.93 3.11 -11.16
C PRO A 42 6.97 3.79 -12.13
N TYR A 43 5.71 3.35 -12.17
CA TYR A 43 4.71 3.85 -13.09
C TYR A 43 3.82 4.89 -12.41
N TYR A 44 4.05 6.17 -12.69
CA TYR A 44 3.30 7.26 -12.05
C TYR A 44 1.78 7.18 -12.28
N ALA A 45 1.34 6.71 -13.46
CA ALA A 45 -0.08 6.55 -13.76
C ALA A 45 -0.73 5.33 -13.10
N SER A 46 0.03 4.52 -12.35
CA SER A 46 -0.53 3.49 -11.47
C SER A 46 -1.22 4.08 -10.24
N PHE A 47 -1.09 5.39 -9.99
CA PHE A 47 -1.57 6.05 -8.77
C PHE A 47 -1.02 5.41 -7.47
N GLY A 48 0.15 4.75 -7.56
CA GLY A 48 0.80 4.10 -6.42
C GLY A 48 0.49 2.61 -6.26
N TYR A 49 -0.40 2.04 -7.09
CA TYR A 49 -0.83 0.66 -6.92
C TYR A 49 0.20 -0.38 -7.37
N HIS A 50 1.19 -0.01 -8.20
CA HIS A 50 2.27 -0.92 -8.58
C HIS A 50 3.55 -0.60 -7.80
N VAL A 51 3.61 -1.04 -6.54
CA VAL A 51 4.77 -0.81 -5.67
C VAL A 51 5.96 -1.68 -6.09
N THR A 52 7.15 -1.08 -6.12
CA THR A 52 8.41 -1.80 -6.36
C THR A 52 9.30 -1.86 -5.13
N SER A 53 9.41 -0.76 -4.38
CA SER A 53 10.27 -0.65 -3.20
C SER A 53 9.43 -0.28 -1.96
N PHE A 54 9.03 -1.30 -1.20
CA PHE A 54 8.05 -1.17 -0.12
C PHE A 54 8.51 -0.33 1.06
N PHE A 55 9.81 -0.25 1.33
CA PHE A 55 10.39 0.56 2.41
C PHE A 55 10.89 1.93 1.94
N CYS A 56 10.68 2.26 0.66
CA CYS A 56 11.08 3.53 0.09
C CYS A 56 9.84 4.40 -0.11
N ILE A 57 9.95 5.67 0.24
CA ILE A 57 8.96 6.67 -0.17
C ILE A 57 9.17 7.05 -1.63
N SER A 58 8.12 7.50 -2.32
CA SER A 58 8.26 7.94 -3.70
C SER A 58 9.11 9.21 -3.77
N SER A 59 10.26 9.06 -4.43
CA SER A 59 11.27 10.11 -4.62
C SER A 59 10.77 11.29 -5.48
N ARG A 60 9.68 11.09 -6.23
CA ARG A 60 9.11 12.12 -7.11
C ARG A 60 8.57 13.35 -6.37
N TYR A 61 8.17 13.18 -5.11
CA TYR A 61 7.55 14.25 -4.34
C TYR A 61 8.53 14.98 -3.41
N GLY A 62 9.71 14.43 -3.18
CA GLY A 62 10.67 14.98 -2.23
C GLY A 62 11.42 13.91 -1.44
N THR A 63 12.06 14.34 -0.36
CA THR A 63 12.88 13.46 0.49
C THR A 63 12.08 12.84 1.64
N PRO A 64 12.59 11.78 2.30
CA PRO A 64 11.98 11.22 3.51
C PRO A 64 11.69 12.27 4.59
N GLU A 65 12.60 13.23 4.77
CA GLU A 65 12.49 14.30 5.76
C GLU A 65 11.34 15.26 5.43
N GLU A 66 11.11 15.54 4.15
CA GLU A 66 9.99 16.37 3.71
C GLU A 66 8.63 15.67 3.91
N LEU A 67 8.58 14.33 3.83
CA LEU A 67 7.39 13.57 4.23
C LEU A 67 7.19 13.61 5.75
N LYS A 68 8.25 13.44 6.54
CA LYS A 68 8.17 13.57 8.01
C LYS A 68 7.67 14.97 8.41
N GLU A 69 8.16 16.03 7.76
CA GLU A 69 7.69 17.40 7.95
C GLU A 69 6.19 17.56 7.63
N LEU A 70 5.71 16.95 6.54
CA LEU A 70 4.29 16.96 6.18
C LEU A 70 3.42 16.33 7.28
N ILE A 71 3.80 15.14 7.75
CA ILE A 71 3.04 14.40 8.76
C ILE A 71 3.05 15.16 10.09
N ASP A 72 4.21 15.65 10.53
CA ASP A 72 4.35 16.45 11.75
C ASP A 72 3.51 17.74 11.69
N THR A 73 3.51 18.41 10.53
CA THR A 73 2.66 19.60 10.33
C THR A 73 1.17 19.26 10.38
N ALA A 74 0.76 18.13 9.79
CA ALA A 74 -0.63 17.67 9.87
C ALA A 74 -1.03 17.37 11.32
N HIS A 75 -0.17 16.69 12.08
CA HIS A 75 -0.37 16.44 13.52
C HIS A 75 -0.47 17.73 14.33
N GLY A 76 0.39 18.71 14.06
CA GLY A 76 0.32 20.05 14.68
C GLY A 76 -0.99 20.79 14.38
N MET A 77 -1.69 20.44 13.31
CA MET A 77 -3.04 20.93 12.97
C MET A 77 -4.16 20.07 13.54
N GLY A 78 -3.86 19.01 14.29
CA GLY A 78 -4.81 18.04 14.82
C GLY A 78 -5.43 17.15 13.73
N ILE A 79 -4.67 16.84 12.67
CA ILE A 79 -5.09 15.98 11.57
C ILE A 79 -4.35 14.64 11.67
N THR A 80 -5.12 13.56 11.80
CA THR A 80 -4.63 12.18 11.70
C THR A 80 -4.21 11.88 10.26
N VAL A 81 -3.10 11.19 10.04
CA VAL A 81 -2.59 10.82 8.73
C VAL A 81 -2.56 9.31 8.57
N LEU A 82 -3.29 8.82 7.57
CA LEU A 82 -3.34 7.41 7.21
C LEU A 82 -2.51 7.15 5.95
N LEU A 83 -1.78 6.04 5.93
CA LEU A 83 -1.03 5.59 4.76
C LEU A 83 -1.85 4.57 3.96
N ASP A 84 -1.79 4.67 2.64
CA ASP A 84 -2.27 3.62 1.74
C ASP A 84 -1.23 2.52 1.62
N VAL A 85 -1.58 1.31 2.04
CA VAL A 85 -0.70 0.14 2.06
C VAL A 85 -1.13 -0.84 0.97
N ILE A 86 -0.22 -1.09 0.04
CA ILE A 86 -0.46 -1.97 -1.10
C ILE A 86 0.25 -3.29 -0.83
N HIS A 87 -0.32 -4.13 0.02
CA HIS A 87 0.19 -5.47 0.29
C HIS A 87 -0.53 -6.57 -0.48
N SER A 88 -1.50 -6.21 -1.33
CA SER A 88 -2.24 -7.18 -2.15
C SER A 88 -1.41 -7.77 -3.28
N HIS A 89 -0.45 -7.01 -3.81
CA HIS A 89 0.41 -7.41 -4.92
C HIS A 89 1.66 -6.53 -4.99
N ALA A 90 2.61 -6.91 -5.83
CA ALA A 90 3.79 -6.12 -6.18
C ALA A 90 3.92 -5.93 -7.69
N CYS A 91 4.60 -4.87 -8.11
CA CYS A 91 4.97 -4.70 -9.51
C CYS A 91 5.81 -5.88 -10.01
N LYS A 92 5.60 -6.31 -11.26
CA LYS A 92 6.37 -7.39 -11.89
C LYS A 92 7.74 -6.97 -12.40
N ASN A 93 8.15 -5.72 -12.21
CA ASN A 93 9.46 -5.28 -12.65
C ASN A 93 10.57 -5.98 -11.87
N VAL A 94 11.59 -6.43 -12.61
CA VAL A 94 12.75 -7.16 -12.06
C VAL A 94 13.93 -6.22 -11.75
N GLU A 95 14.15 -5.19 -12.56
CA GLU A 95 15.33 -4.32 -12.42
C GLU A 95 15.22 -3.33 -11.25
N ASP A 96 14.01 -2.85 -10.96
CA ASP A 96 13.73 -1.80 -9.99
C ASP A 96 12.74 -2.23 -8.91
N GLY A 97 12.40 -3.52 -8.82
CA GLY A 97 11.44 -4.09 -7.88
C GLY A 97 11.89 -5.42 -7.26
N ILE A 98 11.03 -5.98 -6.40
CA ILE A 98 11.31 -7.23 -5.66
C ILE A 98 10.97 -8.50 -6.48
N ASN A 99 10.59 -8.37 -7.76
CA ASN A 99 10.34 -9.53 -8.61
C ASN A 99 11.65 -10.22 -8.98
N MET A 100 11.67 -11.56 -8.97
CA MET A 100 12.85 -12.37 -9.28
C MET A 100 14.08 -12.05 -8.41
N PHE A 101 13.87 -11.61 -7.16
CA PHE A 101 14.92 -11.05 -6.31
C PHE A 101 16.14 -11.96 -6.10
N ASP A 102 15.92 -13.27 -5.97
CA ASP A 102 16.98 -14.29 -5.86
C ASP A 102 17.18 -15.09 -7.16
N GLY A 103 16.62 -14.61 -8.27
CA GLY A 103 16.58 -15.32 -9.55
C GLY A 103 15.44 -16.34 -9.68
N THR A 104 14.61 -16.53 -8.64
CA THR A 104 13.41 -17.38 -8.69
C THR A 104 12.14 -16.55 -8.71
N ASP A 105 11.05 -17.11 -9.24
CA ASP A 105 9.76 -16.42 -9.25
C ASP A 105 9.04 -16.47 -7.90
N HIS A 106 9.52 -17.22 -6.90
CA HIS A 106 8.73 -17.59 -5.72
C HIS A 106 9.40 -17.28 -4.37
N MET A 107 10.42 -16.41 -4.36
CA MET A 107 11.01 -15.96 -3.09
C MET A 107 9.99 -15.21 -2.22
N TYR A 108 9.40 -14.13 -2.76
CA TYR A 108 8.35 -13.35 -2.08
C TYR A 108 6.92 -13.73 -2.51
N PHE A 109 6.80 -14.43 -3.63
CA PHE A 109 5.54 -14.65 -4.34
C PHE A 109 5.21 -16.14 -4.43
N HIS A 110 3.99 -16.46 -4.82
CA HIS A 110 3.70 -17.84 -5.21
C HIS A 110 4.38 -18.19 -6.54
N GLU A 111 4.69 -19.48 -6.73
CA GLU A 111 5.24 -20.02 -7.97
C GLU A 111 4.17 -20.08 -9.07
N GLY A 112 4.58 -19.83 -10.32
CA GLY A 112 3.75 -20.03 -11.50
C GLY A 112 2.48 -19.19 -11.49
N LYS A 113 1.36 -19.78 -11.94
CA LYS A 113 0.09 -19.04 -12.14
C LYS A 113 -0.50 -18.49 -10.84
N LYS A 114 -0.31 -19.17 -9.70
CA LYS A 114 -0.82 -18.68 -8.40
C LYS A 114 -0.14 -17.37 -7.99
N GLY A 115 1.07 -17.11 -8.49
CA GLY A 115 1.84 -15.90 -8.19
C GLY A 115 1.57 -14.72 -9.11
N VAL A 116 0.57 -14.78 -9.98
CA VAL A 116 0.29 -13.75 -11.00
C VAL A 116 -1.15 -13.29 -10.91
N HIS A 117 -1.36 -11.99 -10.80
CA HIS A 117 -2.68 -11.39 -10.88
C HIS A 117 -2.98 -10.93 -12.31
N GLU A 118 -3.66 -11.76 -13.10
CA GLU A 118 -3.82 -11.54 -14.56
C GLU A 118 -4.42 -10.17 -14.92
N LEU A 119 -5.43 -9.69 -14.18
CA LEU A 119 -6.09 -8.42 -14.46
C LEU A 119 -5.20 -7.20 -14.16
N TRP A 120 -4.30 -7.32 -13.19
CA TRP A 120 -3.42 -6.22 -12.77
C TRP A 120 -2.02 -6.37 -13.33
N ASP A 121 -1.71 -7.46 -14.03
CA ASP A 121 -0.41 -7.75 -14.60
C ASP A 121 0.73 -7.63 -13.56
N SER A 122 0.52 -8.24 -12.40
CA SER A 122 1.34 -8.07 -11.20
C SER A 122 1.64 -9.40 -10.47
N ARG A 123 2.51 -9.36 -9.44
CA ARG A 123 2.91 -10.53 -8.64
C ARG A 123 2.15 -10.62 -7.32
N LEU A 124 1.76 -11.83 -6.92
CA LEU A 124 1.00 -12.11 -5.70
C LEU A 124 1.86 -12.74 -4.61
N PHE A 125 1.85 -12.12 -3.43
CA PHE A 125 2.64 -12.55 -2.28
C PHE A 125 2.29 -13.96 -1.82
N ASN A 126 3.30 -14.69 -1.34
CA ASN A 126 3.08 -15.95 -0.63
C ASN A 126 2.95 -15.67 0.88
N TYR A 127 1.74 -15.38 1.34
CA TYR A 127 1.48 -15.07 2.75
C TYR A 127 1.74 -16.25 3.70
N GLY A 128 1.84 -17.48 3.18
CA GLY A 128 2.25 -18.66 3.96
C GLY A 128 3.75 -18.71 4.29
N ASN A 129 4.57 -17.87 3.66
CA ASN A 129 6.02 -17.82 3.88
C ASN A 129 6.38 -16.89 5.05
N TYR A 130 7.17 -17.40 6.00
CA TYR A 130 7.57 -16.67 7.20
C TYR A 130 8.36 -15.38 6.92
N GLU A 131 9.26 -15.39 5.93
CA GLU A 131 10.05 -14.20 5.60
C GLU A 131 9.20 -13.16 4.84
N VAL A 132 8.17 -13.60 4.09
CA VAL A 132 7.17 -12.68 3.52
C VAL A 132 6.34 -12.03 4.62
N LEU A 133 5.88 -12.79 5.62
CA LEU A 133 5.21 -12.23 6.80
C LEU A 133 6.11 -11.23 7.53
N ARG A 134 7.38 -11.58 7.76
CA ARG A 134 8.36 -10.66 8.37
C ARG A 134 8.48 -9.39 7.56
N PHE A 135 8.63 -9.49 6.24
CA PHE A 135 8.76 -8.35 5.34
C PHE A 135 7.55 -7.41 5.43
N LEU A 136 6.34 -7.95 5.27
CA LEU A 136 5.10 -7.15 5.24
C LEU A 136 4.74 -6.56 6.61
N LEU A 137 4.92 -7.32 7.71
CA LEU A 137 4.64 -6.81 9.06
C LEU A 137 5.69 -5.77 9.49
N SER A 138 6.96 -6.00 9.16
CA SER A 138 8.02 -5.01 9.39
C SER A 138 7.78 -3.74 8.58
N ASN A 139 7.16 -3.85 7.40
CA ASN A 139 6.84 -2.70 6.58
C ASN A 139 5.80 -1.77 7.24
N LEU A 140 4.74 -2.34 7.81
CA LEU A 140 3.75 -1.58 8.58
C LEU A 140 4.43 -0.86 9.74
N ARG A 141 5.21 -1.61 10.55
CA ARG A 141 5.94 -1.05 11.69
C ARG A 141 6.90 0.07 11.28
N PHE A 142 7.62 -0.09 10.18
CA PHE A 142 8.53 0.92 9.64
C PHE A 142 7.81 2.25 9.37
N TYR A 143 6.63 2.23 8.75
CA TYR A 143 5.88 3.46 8.48
C TYR A 143 5.31 4.12 9.74
N VAL A 144 4.93 3.33 10.76
CA VAL A 144 4.54 3.89 12.07
C VAL A 144 5.75 4.51 12.76
N GLU A 145 6.84 3.75 12.92
CA GLU A 145 7.99 4.17 13.73
C GLU A 145 8.81 5.29 13.08
N GLU A 146 9.00 5.25 11.75
CA GLU A 146 9.86 6.23 11.08
C GLU A 146 9.14 7.47 10.61
N TYR A 147 7.87 7.35 10.21
CA TYR A 147 7.12 8.45 9.62
C TYR A 147 5.94 8.90 10.49
N CYS A 148 5.65 8.22 11.61
CA CYS A 148 4.56 8.55 12.51
C CYS A 148 3.18 8.51 11.85
N PHE A 149 2.94 7.61 10.89
CA PHE A 149 1.58 7.40 10.40
C PHE A 149 0.68 6.87 11.52
N ASP A 150 -0.56 7.36 11.57
CA ASP A 150 -1.53 7.01 12.63
C ASP A 150 -2.34 5.75 12.32
N GLY A 151 -2.20 5.21 11.11
CA GLY A 151 -2.90 4.02 10.67
C GLY A 151 -2.83 3.82 9.17
N PHE A 152 -3.57 2.81 8.70
CA PHE A 152 -3.45 2.31 7.34
C PHE A 152 -4.81 2.08 6.68
N ARG A 153 -4.84 2.30 5.37
CA ARG A 153 -5.84 1.73 4.48
C ARG A 153 -5.16 0.60 3.70
N PHE A 154 -5.64 -0.63 3.85
CA PHE A 154 -5.16 -1.75 3.05
C PHE A 154 -5.89 -1.77 1.71
N ASP A 155 -5.13 -1.63 0.61
CA ASP A 155 -5.69 -1.64 -0.73
C ASP A 155 -5.72 -3.05 -1.33
N GLY A 156 -6.79 -3.36 -2.07
CA GLY A 156 -6.96 -4.65 -2.72
C GLY A 156 -7.26 -5.81 -1.77
N VAL A 157 -7.87 -5.56 -0.61
CA VAL A 157 -8.20 -6.61 0.39
C VAL A 157 -9.02 -7.75 -0.20
N THR A 158 -9.95 -7.48 -1.13
CA THR A 158 -10.69 -8.55 -1.85
C THR A 158 -9.76 -9.50 -2.62
N SER A 159 -8.64 -8.98 -3.16
CA SER A 159 -7.63 -9.80 -3.85
C SER A 159 -6.83 -10.67 -2.87
N ILE A 160 -6.64 -10.19 -1.62
CA ILE A 160 -5.98 -10.94 -0.55
C ILE A 160 -6.91 -12.03 0.03
N MET A 161 -8.20 -11.74 0.19
CA MET A 161 -9.13 -12.62 0.90
C MET A 161 -9.61 -13.81 0.09
N TYR A 162 -9.52 -13.78 -1.24
CA TYR A 162 -10.07 -14.81 -2.10
C TYR A 162 -9.08 -15.23 -3.18
N THR A 163 -8.99 -16.52 -3.42
CA THR A 163 -8.13 -17.13 -4.45
C THR A 163 -8.52 -16.75 -5.89
N HIS A 164 -9.79 -16.39 -6.12
CA HIS A 164 -10.26 -15.82 -7.39
C HIS A 164 -10.14 -14.28 -7.44
N HIS A 165 -9.64 -13.65 -6.38
CA HIS A 165 -9.39 -12.21 -6.26
C HIS A 165 -10.59 -11.30 -6.50
N GLY A 166 -11.81 -11.83 -6.35
CA GLY A 166 -13.06 -11.17 -6.74
C GLY A 166 -13.28 -10.99 -8.26
N ILE A 167 -12.42 -11.56 -9.12
CA ILE A 167 -12.51 -11.40 -10.57
C ILE A 167 -13.66 -12.27 -11.11
N GLY A 168 -14.62 -11.63 -11.78
CA GLY A 168 -15.75 -12.35 -12.39
C GLY A 168 -16.72 -12.98 -11.39
N VAL A 169 -16.59 -12.65 -10.10
CA VAL A 169 -17.43 -13.15 -9.02
C VAL A 169 -18.30 -12.00 -8.49
N SER A 170 -19.57 -12.30 -8.25
CA SER A 170 -20.51 -11.39 -7.59
C SER A 170 -20.84 -11.93 -6.20
N PHE A 171 -20.96 -11.03 -5.24
CA PHE A 171 -21.35 -11.38 -3.87
C PHE A 171 -22.83 -11.04 -3.68
N SER A 172 -23.65 -12.08 -3.53
CA SER A 172 -25.10 -11.96 -3.31
C SER A 172 -25.46 -11.70 -1.85
N GLY A 173 -24.50 -11.87 -0.94
CA GLY A 173 -24.72 -11.87 0.51
C GLY A 173 -24.90 -13.28 1.09
N ASN A 174 -24.79 -14.32 0.27
CA ASN A 174 -24.79 -15.70 0.75
C ASN A 174 -23.46 -16.03 1.45
N TYR A 175 -23.53 -16.51 2.68
CA TYR A 175 -22.36 -16.76 3.53
C TYR A 175 -21.37 -17.77 2.92
N ASN A 176 -21.84 -18.69 2.07
CA ASN A 176 -20.97 -19.66 1.40
C ASN A 176 -20.00 -19.00 0.40
N GLU A 177 -20.31 -17.80 -0.08
CA GLU A 177 -19.43 -17.01 -0.97
C GLU A 177 -18.26 -16.37 -0.19
N TYR A 178 -18.39 -16.22 1.13
CA TYR A 178 -17.40 -15.58 2.00
C TYR A 178 -16.54 -16.58 2.77
N PHE A 179 -17.12 -17.74 3.11
CA PHE A 179 -16.51 -18.76 4.00
C PHE A 179 -16.37 -20.13 3.32
N GLY A 180 -16.16 -20.13 2.00
CA GLY A 180 -16.00 -21.33 1.18
C GLY A 180 -14.53 -21.76 1.00
N SER A 181 -14.31 -22.73 0.11
CA SER A 181 -12.96 -23.17 -0.29
C SER A 181 -12.17 -22.09 -1.04
N ASP A 182 -12.85 -21.06 -1.52
CA ASP A 182 -12.24 -19.98 -2.30
C ASP A 182 -11.60 -18.90 -1.43
N SER A 183 -11.89 -18.90 -0.12
CA SER A 183 -11.27 -18.01 0.86
C SER A 183 -9.78 -18.34 1.02
N ASP A 184 -8.93 -17.33 0.93
CA ASP A 184 -7.48 -17.49 1.12
C ASP A 184 -7.15 -17.38 2.62
N GLU A 185 -6.97 -18.54 3.26
CA GLU A 185 -6.62 -18.59 4.69
C GLU A 185 -5.27 -17.92 4.99
N GLU A 186 -4.30 -17.98 4.09
CA GLU A 186 -2.97 -17.41 4.30
C GLU A 186 -3.05 -15.88 4.28
N GLY A 187 -3.76 -15.33 3.28
CA GLY A 187 -4.05 -13.90 3.18
C GLY A 187 -4.86 -13.38 4.36
N ILE A 188 -5.90 -14.10 4.79
CA ILE A 188 -6.72 -13.71 5.96
C ILE A 188 -5.89 -13.72 7.25
N ARG A 189 -5.06 -14.75 7.48
CA ARG A 189 -4.17 -14.81 8.65
C ARG A 189 -3.18 -13.64 8.65
N TYR A 190 -2.62 -13.30 7.50
CA TYR A 190 -1.77 -12.12 7.37
C TYR A 190 -2.50 -10.84 7.80
N LEU A 191 -3.74 -10.62 7.35
CA LEU A 191 -4.53 -9.45 7.74
C LEU A 191 -4.86 -9.41 9.25
N ILE A 192 -5.11 -10.57 9.87
CA ILE A 192 -5.31 -10.65 11.33
C ILE A 192 -4.03 -10.23 12.06
N LEU A 193 -2.88 -10.82 11.70
CA LEU A 193 -1.59 -10.48 12.29
C LEU A 193 -1.24 -9.00 12.08
N ALA A 194 -1.50 -8.46 10.89
CA ALA A 194 -1.28 -7.06 10.57
C ALA A 194 -2.07 -6.14 11.50
N ASN A 195 -3.35 -6.43 11.73
CA ASN A 195 -4.20 -5.65 12.65
C ASN A 195 -3.74 -5.74 14.11
N GLU A 196 -3.38 -6.93 14.59
CA GLU A 196 -2.89 -7.13 15.96
C GLU A 196 -1.52 -6.49 16.20
N SER A 197 -0.66 -6.45 15.18
CA SER A 197 0.67 -5.83 15.27
C SER A 197 0.66 -4.30 15.15
N SER A 198 -0.44 -3.73 14.63
CA SER A 198 -0.59 -2.29 14.41
C SER A 198 -1.37 -1.58 15.54
N SER A 199 -1.90 -2.34 16.50
CA SER A 199 -2.60 -1.86 17.71
C SER A 199 -1.67 -1.77 18.91
#